data_AF-A0A2H9LZ67-F1
#
_entry.id   AF-A0A2H9LZ67-F1
#
_cell.length_a   1.000
_cell.length_b   1.000
_cell.length_c   1.000
_cell.angle_alpha   90.00
_cell.angle_beta   90.00
_cell.angle_gamma   90.00
#
_symmetry.space_group_name_H-M   'P 1'
#
loop_
_entity.id
_entity.type
_entity.pdbx_description
1 polymer ?
#
loop_
_entity_poly.entity_id
_entity_poly.type
_entity_poly.pdbx_seq_one_letter_code
_entity_poly.pdbx_strand_id
1 'polypeptide(L)'
;MLPFKIGGFANIIMETTSSGQLFQRLRKQGYHLVGKHSAVKACKWAGCALRREGKCYKHAFYGIESHRCVQCTPALQFCTLSCRFCWRMMPEISKR
;
A
#
# COMPACT_ATOMS: atom_id res chain seq x y z
N MET A 1 -24.41 17.59 43.33
CA MET A 1 -23.79 16.26 43.07
C MET A 1 -23.74 16.10 41.56
N LEU A 2 -22.66 16.60 40.96
CA LEU A 2 -22.59 17.02 39.56
C LEU A 2 -22.18 15.85 38.64
N PRO A 3 -22.71 15.78 37.40
CA PRO A 3 -22.22 14.87 36.38
C PRO A 3 -20.83 15.33 35.90
N PHE A 4 -19.84 14.45 36.01
CA PHE A 4 -18.50 14.67 35.49
C PHE A 4 -18.52 14.60 33.96
N LYS A 5 -18.60 15.77 33.31
CA LYS A 5 -18.06 15.96 31.97
C LYS A 5 -16.54 15.91 32.06
N ILE A 6 -15.92 14.92 31.42
CA ILE A 6 -14.51 14.99 31.02
C ILE A 6 -14.49 14.80 29.51
N GLY A 7 -14.38 15.92 28.79
CA GLY A 7 -13.91 15.91 27.42
C GLY A 7 -12.44 15.48 27.43
N GLY A 8 -12.11 14.50 26.59
CA GLY A 8 -10.74 14.02 26.39
C GLY A 8 -10.50 13.83 24.90
N PHE A 9 -9.85 14.82 24.32
CA PHE A 9 -9.34 14.86 22.95
C PHE A 9 -8.63 13.56 22.55
N ALA A 10 -9.26 12.75 21.71
CA ALA A 10 -8.58 11.72 20.94
C ALA A 10 -9.31 11.59 19.60
N ASN A 11 -8.95 12.44 18.62
CA ASN A 11 -9.08 12.21 17.16
C ASN A 11 -8.84 13.47 16.31
N ILE A 12 -7.91 14.36 16.70
CA ILE A 12 -7.50 15.50 15.85
C ILE A 12 -5.98 15.59 15.80
N ILE A 13 -5.28 14.50 15.44
CA ILE A 13 -3.91 14.55 14.90
C ILE A 13 -3.69 13.35 13.96
N MET A 14 -4.31 13.34 12.78
CA MET A 14 -3.93 12.44 11.67
C MET A 14 -3.97 13.11 10.29
N GLU A 15 -4.26 14.41 10.19
CA GLU A 15 -4.39 15.09 8.90
C GLU A 15 -3.87 16.53 9.07
N THR A 16 -2.60 16.81 8.78
CA THR A 16 -2.23 17.73 7.68
C THR A 16 -0.79 17.56 7.15
N THR A 17 -0.04 16.54 7.56
CA THR A 17 1.30 16.30 6.98
C THR A 17 1.17 15.65 5.60
N SER A 18 1.95 16.10 4.60
CA SER A 18 1.94 15.56 3.22
C SER A 18 2.05 14.03 3.14
N SER A 19 2.74 13.42 4.10
CA SER A 19 2.89 11.96 4.25
C SER A 19 1.58 11.24 4.64
N GLY A 20 0.71 11.87 5.44
CA GLY A 20 -0.55 11.28 5.90
C GLY A 20 -1.54 11.08 4.75
N GLN A 21 -1.66 12.08 3.86
CA GLN A 21 -2.49 11.99 2.66
C GLN A 21 -2.02 10.89 1.70
N LEU A 22 -0.70 10.68 1.58
CA LEU A 22 -0.12 9.62 0.76
C LEU A 22 -0.48 8.22 1.29
N PHE A 23 -0.34 8.00 2.60
CA PHE A 23 -0.70 6.70 3.20
C PHE A 23 -2.19 6.39 3.07
N GLN A 24 -3.06 7.39 3.18
CA GLN A 24 -4.49 7.22 2.93
C GLN A 24 -4.77 6.79 1.48
N ARG A 25 -4.12 7.42 0.50
CA ARG A 25 -4.24 7.03 -0.92
C ARG A 25 -3.75 5.60 -1.18
N LEU A 26 -2.61 5.23 -0.60
CA LEU A 26 -2.06 3.87 -0.71
C LEU A 26 -3.00 2.82 -0.11
N ARG A 27 -3.59 3.10 1.06
CA ARG A 27 -4.62 2.22 1.67
C ARG A 27 -5.83 2.06 0.76
N LYS A 28 -6.34 3.15 0.17
CA LYS A 28 -7.44 3.09 -0.82
C LYS A 28 -7.11 2.23 -2.05
N GLN A 29 -5.84 2.16 -2.45
CA GLN A 29 -5.38 1.31 -3.55
C GLN A 29 -5.16 -0.17 -3.17
N GLY A 30 -5.48 -0.56 -1.93
CA GLY A 30 -5.36 -1.93 -1.42
C GLY A 30 -3.95 -2.29 -0.96
N TYR A 31 -3.09 -1.31 -0.66
CA TYR A 31 -1.81 -1.57 0.02
C TYR A 31 -2.04 -1.71 1.52
N HIS A 32 -1.51 -2.79 2.09
CA HIS A 32 -1.38 -2.98 3.53
C HIS A 32 0.00 -2.50 3.96
N LEU A 33 0.02 -1.40 4.72
CA LEU A 33 1.26 -0.82 5.25
C LEU A 33 1.75 -1.67 6.42
N VAL A 34 3.03 -2.03 6.40
CA VAL A 34 3.70 -2.80 7.45
C VAL A 34 4.80 -1.92 8.04
N GLY A 35 4.64 -1.54 9.31
CA GLY A 35 5.54 -0.57 9.95
C GLY A 35 5.46 0.80 9.28
N LYS A 36 6.62 1.45 9.08
CA LYS A 36 6.71 2.83 8.59
C LYS A 36 7.06 2.95 7.09
N HIS A 37 7.69 1.95 6.49
CA HIS A 37 8.29 2.05 5.15
C HIS A 37 7.98 0.87 4.22
N SER A 38 7.42 -0.22 4.74
CA SER A 38 7.11 -1.43 3.99
C SER A 38 5.63 -1.53 3.65
N ALA A 39 5.30 -2.25 2.58
CA ALA A 39 3.92 -2.62 2.31
C ALA A 39 3.80 -3.96 1.59
N VAL A 40 2.63 -4.55 1.74
CA VAL A 40 2.18 -5.76 1.07
C VAL A 40 0.92 -5.42 0.28
N LYS A 41 0.77 -6.00 -0.90
CA LYS A 41 -0.47 -5.92 -1.68
C LYS A 41 -0.77 -7.27 -2.28
N ALA A 42 -2.01 -7.73 -2.18
CA ALA A 42 -2.43 -8.96 -2.83
C ALA A 42 -2.29 -8.80 -4.36
N CYS A 43 -1.58 -9.73 -4.99
CA CYS A 43 -1.48 -9.76 -6.44
C CYS A 43 -2.87 -10.06 -7.03
N LYS A 44 -3.23 -9.40 -8.14
CA LYS A 44 -4.47 -9.69 -8.88
C LYS A 44 -4.65 -11.19 -9.15
N TRP A 45 -3.57 -11.85 -9.58
CA TRP A 45 -3.59 -13.28 -9.91
C TRP A 45 -3.67 -14.19 -8.69
N ALA A 46 -3.27 -13.73 -7.50
CA ALA A 46 -3.49 -14.51 -6.28
C ALA A 46 -5.00 -14.64 -6.01
N GLY A 47 -5.76 -13.55 -6.15
CA GLY A 47 -7.22 -13.56 -6.02
C GLY A 47 -7.93 -14.36 -7.12
N CYS A 48 -7.47 -14.30 -8.37
CA CYS A 48 -7.99 -15.15 -9.45
C CYS A 48 -7.71 -16.63 -9.20
N ALA A 49 -6.52 -16.98 -8.72
CA ALA A 49 -6.16 -18.36 -8.43
C ALA A 49 -6.98 -18.94 -7.27
N LEU A 50 -7.27 -18.14 -6.23
CA LEU A 50 -8.15 -18.53 -5.13
C LEU A 50 -9.60 -18.77 -5.60
N ARG A 51 -10.10 -17.96 -6.54
CA ARG A 51 -11.44 -18.11 -7.14
C ARG A 51 -11.50 -19.14 -8.28
N ARG A 52 -10.39 -19.83 -8.58
CA ARG A 52 -10.26 -20.79 -9.70
C ARG A 52 -10.52 -20.17 -11.09
N GLU A 53 -10.29 -18.87 -11.24
CA GLU A 53 -10.48 -18.12 -12.50
C GLU A 53 -9.23 -18.10 -13.39
N GLY A 54 -8.09 -18.59 -12.88
CA GLY A 54 -6.83 -18.66 -13.65
C GLY A 54 -5.60 -18.45 -12.78
N LYS A 55 -4.42 -18.61 -13.39
CA LYS A 55 -3.10 -18.49 -12.72
C LYS A 55 -2.22 -17.51 -13.50
N CYS A 56 -1.24 -16.90 -12.82
CA CYS A 56 -0.34 -15.95 -13.47
C CYS A 56 0.62 -16.63 -14.44
N TYR A 57 1.24 -15.85 -15.33
CA TYR A 57 2.24 -16.35 -16.28
C TYR A 57 3.41 -17.09 -15.59
N LYS A 58 3.79 -16.69 -14.37
CA LYS A 58 4.86 -17.35 -13.60
C LYS A 58 4.52 -18.78 -13.24
N HIS A 59 3.23 -19.14 -13.18
CA HIS A 59 2.83 -20.53 -12.99
C HIS A 59 3.17 -21.37 -14.22
N ALA A 60 2.89 -20.86 -15.42
CA ALA A 60 3.18 -21.57 -16.67
C ALA A 60 4.69 -21.69 -16.92
N PHE A 61 5.46 -20.64 -16.62
CA PHE A 61 6.89 -20.62 -16.93
C PHE A 61 7.76 -21.26 -15.86
N TYR A 62 7.39 -21.13 -14.58
CA TYR A 62 8.24 -21.50 -13.45
C TYR A 62 7.56 -22.46 -12.47
N GLY A 63 6.33 -22.91 -12.74
CA GLY A 63 5.58 -23.76 -11.81
C GLY A 63 5.14 -23.06 -10.52
N ILE A 64 5.37 -21.75 -10.38
CA ILE A 64 5.08 -21.02 -9.13
C ILE A 64 3.57 -20.91 -8.92
N GLU A 65 3.10 -21.30 -7.76
CA GLU A 65 1.68 -21.22 -7.41
C GLU A 65 1.26 -19.79 -7.04
N SER A 66 0.46 -19.17 -7.90
CA SER A 66 0.09 -17.75 -7.75
C SER A 66 -0.67 -17.44 -6.45
N HIS A 67 -1.46 -18.40 -5.95
CA HIS A 67 -2.21 -18.25 -4.70
C HIS A 67 -1.32 -18.30 -3.44
N ARG A 68 -0.07 -18.76 -3.56
CA ARG A 68 0.92 -18.81 -2.47
C ARG A 68 1.96 -17.69 -2.54
N CYS A 69 1.85 -16.82 -3.54
CA CYS A 69 2.78 -15.70 -3.72
C CYS A 69 2.44 -14.50 -2.83
N VAL A 70 3.45 -13.98 -2.12
CA VAL A 70 3.35 -12.72 -1.39
C VAL A 70 4.05 -11.61 -2.19
N GLN A 71 3.29 -10.59 -2.60
CA GLN A 71 3.85 -9.41 -3.26
C GLN A 71 4.05 -8.29 -2.23
N CYS A 72 5.30 -8.01 -1.89
CA CYS A 72 5.68 -7.02 -0.90
C CYS A 72 6.85 -6.14 -1.38
N THR A 73 7.04 -5.01 -0.71
CA THR A 73 8.22 -4.16 -0.86
C THR A 73 8.64 -3.59 0.49
N PRO A 74 9.95 -3.63 0.84
CA PRO A 74 10.46 -2.96 2.02
C PRO A 74 10.72 -1.46 1.79
N ALA A 75 10.65 -0.97 0.55
CA ALA A 75 10.96 0.40 0.18
C ALA A 75 9.81 1.01 -0.63
N LEU A 76 8.66 1.20 0.01
CA LEU A 76 7.43 1.63 -0.67
C LEU A 76 7.56 3.03 -1.29
N GLN A 77 8.13 3.97 -0.54
CA GLN A 77 8.17 5.39 -0.88
C GLN A 77 9.51 5.82 -1.52
N PHE A 78 10.52 4.96 -1.51
CA PHE A 78 11.88 5.32 -1.90
C PHE A 78 12.30 4.62 -3.19
N CYS A 79 12.72 5.42 -4.17
CA CYS A 79 13.38 4.98 -5.40
C CYS A 79 14.29 6.09 -5.89
N THR A 80 15.47 5.73 -6.38
CA THR A 80 16.41 6.68 -6.98
C THR A 80 16.08 6.99 -8.44
N LEU A 81 15.17 6.22 -9.07
CA LEU A 81 14.82 6.35 -10.48
C LEU A 81 13.46 7.04 -10.65
N SER A 82 13.38 7.96 -11.62
CA SER A 82 12.17 8.72 -11.99
C SER A 82 11.58 8.25 -13.32
N CYS A 83 11.27 6.94 -13.43
CA CYS A 83 10.79 6.36 -14.68
C CYS A 83 9.38 6.86 -15.05
N ARG A 84 9.17 7.25 -16.31
CA ARG A 84 7.87 7.73 -16.84
C ARG A 84 6.72 6.74 -16.68
N PHE A 85 7.03 5.44 -16.73
CA PHE A 85 6.04 4.36 -16.62
C PHE A 85 5.79 3.94 -15.16
N CYS A 86 6.43 4.57 -14.17
CA CYS A 86 6.31 4.16 -12.78
C CYS A 86 5.04 4.76 -12.16
N TRP A 87 4.15 3.91 -11.65
CA TRP A 87 2.86 4.33 -11.08
C TRP A 87 3.02 4.83 -9.64
N ARG A 88 4.25 5.10 -9.21
CA ARG A 88 4.56 5.59 -7.86
C ARG A 88 4.05 7.01 -7.71
N MET A 89 3.41 7.27 -6.57
CA MET A 89 3.11 8.63 -6.13
C MET A 89 4.38 9.22 -5.51
N MET A 90 5.32 9.63 -6.35
CA MET A 90 6.45 10.44 -5.90
C MET A 90 5.97 11.88 -5.71
N PRO A 91 6.41 12.60 -4.66
CA PRO A 91 6.35 14.06 -4.71
C PRO A 91 7.12 14.50 -5.96
N GLU A 92 6.52 15.36 -6.78
CA GLU A 92 7.19 15.87 -7.97
C GLU A 92 8.52 16.47 -7.55
N ILE A 93 9.62 15.82 -7.92
CA ILE A 93 10.93 16.47 -7.93
C ILE A 93 10.76 17.52 -9.02
N SER A 94 10.73 18.80 -8.62
CA SER A 94 10.52 19.95 -9.50
C SER A 94 11.16 19.67 -10.86
N LYS A 95 10.34 19.65 -11.92
CA LYS A 95 10.84 19.59 -13.30
C LYS A 95 11.89 20.70 -13.41
N ARG A 96 13.16 20.30 -13.48
CA ARG A 96 14.22 21.20 -13.90
C ARG A 96 14.01 21.50 -15.37
#